data_AF-A0A371ECQ7-F1
#
_entry.id   AF-A0A371ECQ7-F1
#
_cell.length_a   1.000
_cell.length_b   1.000
_cell.length_c   1.000
_cell.angle_alpha   90.00
_cell.angle_beta   90.00
_cell.angle_gamma   90.00
#
_symmetry.space_group_name_H-M   'P 1'
#
loop_
_entity.id
_entity.type
_entity.pdbx_description
1 polymer ?
#
loop_
_entity_poly.entity_id
_entity_poly.type
_entity_poly.pdbx_seq_one_letter_code
_entity_poly.pdbx_strand_id
1 'polypeptide(L)'
;MVITYEDWHEMLPYALQGYHTSVCTSTGATPYSLVYDTKAVLLIEVEIPSLRVLAEVELDKAEWVQQRLDQLNLIEEKQLTTLCHGQLYQSRVKNAFDKTVRPHVFRKGDMVLKKILPNVKDQRGKWAPNYEGPYVVKHAFSGGALILTDSEGRDLKHPVNERQCLKHDQVVGTSSDLINPGQVL
;
A
#
# COMPACT_ATOMS: atom_id res chain seq x y z
N MET A 1 33.27 3.15 -11.99
CA MET A 1 32.84 2.03 -11.13
C MET A 1 31.75 1.28 -11.86
N VAL A 2 31.89 -0.04 -12.04
CA VAL A 2 30.82 -0.87 -12.61
C VAL A 2 29.98 -1.33 -11.44
N ILE A 3 28.77 -0.79 -11.30
CA ILE A 3 27.84 -1.18 -10.23
C ILE A 3 27.19 -2.50 -10.66
N THR A 4 27.39 -3.56 -9.88
CA THR A 4 26.76 -4.87 -10.12
C THR A 4 25.63 -5.14 -9.13
N TYR A 5 24.82 -6.17 -9.37
CA TYR A 5 23.69 -6.54 -8.50
C TYR A 5 24.14 -7.00 -7.09
N GLU A 6 25.37 -7.50 -6.97
CA GLU A 6 25.94 -7.97 -5.70
C GLU A 6 26.26 -6.80 -4.73
N ASP A 7 26.44 -5.59 -5.27
CA ASP A 7 26.90 -4.41 -4.53
C ASP A 7 25.74 -3.52 -4.04
N TRP A 8 24.50 -4.04 -4.02
CA TRP A 8 23.31 -3.26 -3.68
C TRP A 8 23.39 -2.59 -2.30
N HIS A 9 24.09 -3.23 -1.36
CA HIS A 9 24.28 -2.76 0.00
C HIS A 9 25.20 -1.53 0.05
N GLU A 10 26.18 -1.41 -0.85
CA GLU A 10 27.02 -0.23 -1.02
C GLU A 10 26.22 0.95 -1.61
N MET A 11 25.19 0.66 -2.41
CA MET A 11 24.31 1.65 -3.02
C MET A 11 23.22 2.16 -2.08
N LEU A 12 22.97 1.47 -0.96
CA LEU A 12 21.89 1.79 -0.02
C LEU A 12 21.96 3.24 0.52
N PRO A 13 23.12 3.78 0.96
CA PRO A 13 23.20 5.16 1.44
C PRO A 13 22.84 6.18 0.36
N TYR A 14 23.21 5.92 -0.90
CA TYR A 14 22.89 6.78 -2.03
C TYR A 14 21.41 6.74 -2.39
N ALA A 15 20.80 5.55 -2.37
CA ALA A 15 19.37 5.38 -2.59
C ALA A 15 18.56 6.09 -1.49
N LEU A 16 18.99 5.97 -0.24
CA LEU A 16 18.37 6.64 0.90
C LEU A 16 18.48 8.17 0.78
N GLN A 17 19.66 8.69 0.41
CA GLN A 17 19.84 10.12 0.17
C GLN A 17 18.91 10.61 -0.96
N GLY A 18 18.83 9.89 -2.07
CA GLY A 18 17.92 10.19 -3.16
C GLY A 18 16.45 10.20 -2.72
N TYR A 19 16.04 9.25 -1.88
CA TYR A 19 14.70 9.23 -1.29
C TYR A 19 14.46 10.45 -0.39
N HIS A 20 15.40 10.81 0.48
CA HIS A 20 15.27 11.95 1.39
C HIS A 20 15.16 13.30 0.69
N THR A 21 15.83 13.49 -0.45
CA THR A 21 15.91 14.79 -1.13
C THR A 21 15.03 14.90 -2.37
N SER A 22 14.39 13.81 -2.80
CA SER A 22 13.42 13.84 -3.91
C SER A 22 12.02 14.23 -3.42
N VAL A 23 11.28 14.95 -4.27
CA VAL A 23 9.90 15.34 -3.96
C VAL A 23 9.01 14.12 -4.08
N CYS A 24 8.27 13.80 -3.01
CA CYS A 24 7.32 12.70 -3.02
C CYS A 24 6.00 13.16 -3.66
N THR A 25 5.44 12.40 -4.60
CA THR A 25 4.18 12.73 -5.27
C THR A 25 2.98 12.74 -4.31
N SER A 26 3.04 11.98 -3.22
CA SER A 26 1.97 11.87 -2.24
C SER A 26 1.90 13.06 -1.28
N THR A 27 3.01 13.74 -0.99
CA THR A 27 3.07 14.89 -0.06
C THR A 27 3.43 16.20 -0.74
N GLY A 28 3.98 16.17 -1.96
CA GLY A 28 4.44 17.36 -2.69
C GLY A 28 5.72 17.97 -2.11
N ALA A 29 6.35 17.32 -1.13
CA ALA A 29 7.56 17.79 -0.45
C ALA A 29 8.62 16.68 -0.38
N THR A 30 9.85 17.06 -0.03
CA THR A 30 10.92 16.08 0.22
C THR A 30 10.79 15.52 1.64
N PRO A 31 11.05 14.22 1.88
CA PRO A 31 11.04 13.68 3.24
C PRO A 31 11.95 14.45 4.20
N TYR A 32 13.13 14.90 3.74
CA TYR A 32 14.03 15.71 4.56
C TYR A 32 13.38 17.03 5.01
N SER A 33 12.72 17.74 4.09
CA SER A 33 12.07 19.02 4.41
C SER A 33 10.87 18.89 5.34
N LEU A 34 10.29 17.70 5.47
CA LEU A 34 9.22 17.47 6.45
C LEU A 34 9.74 17.27 7.88
N VAL A 35 11.00 16.88 8.03
CA VAL A 35 11.62 16.60 9.34
C VAL A 35 12.42 17.80 9.83
N TYR A 36 13.18 18.44 8.94
CA TYR A 36 14.10 19.53 9.29
C TYR A 36 13.60 20.91 8.84
N ASP A 37 12.42 20.94 8.21
CA ASP A 37 11.73 22.14 7.73
C ASP A 37 12.53 23.00 6.73
N THR A 38 13.61 22.44 6.18
CA THR A 38 14.46 23.05 5.16
C THR A 38 14.76 22.10 4.02
N LYS A 39 15.14 22.67 2.87
CA LYS A 39 15.65 21.86 1.76
C LYS A 39 17.02 21.31 2.16
N ALA A 40 17.24 20.02 1.94
CA ALA A 40 18.56 19.42 2.10
C ALA A 40 19.56 20.13 1.18
N VAL A 41 20.76 20.38 1.70
CA VAL A 41 21.94 20.73 0.90
C VAL A 41 22.50 19.44 0.37
N LEU A 42 22.63 19.32 -0.95
CA LEU A 42 23.16 18.10 -1.58
C LEU A 42 24.68 18.08 -1.50
N LEU A 43 25.28 16.88 -1.46
CA LEU A 43 26.74 16.74 -1.41
C LEU A 43 27.43 17.45 -2.59
N ILE A 44 26.84 17.36 -3.79
CA ILE A 44 27.34 18.05 -4.99
C ILE A 44 27.32 19.58 -4.86
N GLU A 45 26.39 20.14 -4.07
CA GLU A 45 26.30 21.58 -3.81
C GLU A 45 27.34 22.08 -2.82
N VAL A 46 27.96 21.17 -2.07
CA VAL A 46 29.08 21.46 -1.18
C VAL A 46 30.39 21.30 -1.95
N GLU A 47 30.53 20.23 -2.74
CA GLU A 47 31.71 19.99 -3.59
C GLU A 47 31.87 21.06 -4.67
N ILE A 48 30.77 21.47 -5.29
CA ILE A 48 30.68 22.64 -6.18
C ILE A 48 29.81 23.66 -5.45
N PRO A 49 30.40 24.64 -4.74
CA PRO A 49 29.68 25.57 -3.89
C PRO A 49 28.49 26.21 -4.63
N SER A 50 27.29 25.78 -4.27
CA SER A 50 26.06 26.35 -4.82
C SER A 50 25.83 27.76 -4.29
N LEU A 51 24.99 28.55 -4.98
CA LEU A 51 24.60 29.89 -4.50
C LEU A 51 24.04 29.88 -3.08
N ARG A 52 23.36 28.80 -2.66
CA ARG A 52 22.82 28.67 -1.30
C ARG A 52 23.93 28.54 -0.26
N VAL A 53 24.94 27.72 -0.56
CA VAL A 53 26.11 27.51 0.31
C VAL A 53 26.96 28.77 0.37
N LEU A 54 27.18 29.44 -0.76
CA LEU A 54 27.94 30.69 -0.81
C LEU A 54 27.24 31.81 -0.02
N ALA A 55 25.92 31.95 -0.19
CA ALA A 55 25.15 32.94 0.57
C ALA A 55 25.19 32.68 2.09
N GLU A 56 25.20 31.43 2.52
CA GLU A 56 25.31 31.09 3.96
C GLU A 56 26.70 31.39 4.55
N VAL A 57 27.76 31.29 3.75
CA VAL A 57 29.15 31.57 4.19
C VAL A 57 29.40 33.07 4.36
N GLU A 58 28.70 33.92 3.60
CA GLU A 58 28.88 35.38 3.62
C GLU A 58 28.03 36.11 4.69
N LEU A 59 27.08 35.41 5.33
CA LEU A 59 26.17 36.01 6.31
C LEU A 59 26.85 36.25 7.67
N ASP A 60 26.60 37.42 8.25
CA ASP A 60 26.92 37.65 9.66
C ASP A 60 25.98 36.83 10.57
N LYS A 61 26.43 36.54 11.79
CA LYS A 61 25.70 35.74 12.77
C LYS A 61 24.31 36.31 13.06
N ALA A 62 24.15 37.63 13.13
CA ALA A 62 22.86 38.26 13.40
C ALA A 62 21.87 38.06 12.23
N GLU A 63 22.35 38.19 11.00
CA GLU A 63 21.56 37.99 9.79
C GLU A 63 21.18 36.52 9.61
N TRP A 64 22.10 35.59 9.90
CA TRP A 64 21.83 34.16 9.88
C TRP A 64 20.72 33.76 10.86
N VAL A 65 20.75 34.31 12.09
CA VAL A 65 19.69 34.07 13.09
C VAL A 65 18.35 34.61 12.61
N GLN A 66 18.31 35.81 12.03
CA GLN A 66 17.09 36.39 11.50
C GLN A 66 16.50 35.54 10.37
N GLN A 67 17.32 35.14 9.40
CA GLN A 67 16.91 34.24 8.31
C GLN A 67 16.36 32.91 8.85
N ARG A 68 16.98 32.37 9.90
CA ARG A 68 16.50 31.13 10.52
C ARG A 68 15.14 31.31 11.18
N LEU A 69 14.90 32.42 11.87
CA LEU A 69 13.60 32.76 12.46
C LEU A 69 12.51 32.92 11.39
N ASP A 70 12.84 33.59 10.28
CA ASP A 70 11.90 33.77 9.17
C ASP A 70 11.52 32.43 8.52
N GLN A 71 12.49 31.51 8.39
CA GLN A 71 12.20 30.15 7.94
C GLN A 71 11.28 29.40 8.89
N LEU A 72 11.49 29.55 10.21
CA LEU A 72 10.65 28.92 11.23
C LEU A 72 9.20 29.44 11.19
N ASN A 73 9.00 30.72 10.92
CA ASN A 73 7.66 31.32 10.79
C ASN A 73 6.85 30.71 9.64
N LEU A 74 7.50 30.20 8.60
CA LEU A 74 6.85 29.59 7.43
C LEU A 74 6.60 28.08 7.58
N ILE A 75 6.96 27.47 8.72
CA ILE A 75 6.88 26.02 8.90
C ILE A 75 5.44 25.55 8.90
N GLU A 76 4.59 26.20 9.70
CA GLU A 76 3.19 25.80 9.85
C GLU A 76 2.46 25.83 8.50
N GLU A 77 2.72 26.85 7.68
CA GLU A 77 2.14 26.98 6.34
C GLU A 77 2.59 25.85 5.40
N LYS A 78 3.88 25.52 5.40
CA LYS A 78 4.42 24.39 4.61
C LYS A 78 3.81 23.07 5.06
N GLN A 79 3.77 22.82 6.36
CA GLN A 79 3.20 21.59 6.92
C GLN A 79 1.71 21.48 6.56
N LEU A 80 0.94 22.55 6.71
CA LEU A 80 -0.47 22.56 6.32
C LEU A 80 -0.67 22.26 4.83
N THR A 81 0.15 22.85 3.97
CA THR A 81 0.12 22.60 2.52
C THR A 81 0.39 21.13 2.20
N THR A 82 1.38 20.52 2.86
CA THR A 82 1.71 19.09 2.65
C THR A 82 0.63 18.16 3.18
N LEU A 83 -0.03 18.50 4.29
CA LEU A 83 -1.17 17.75 4.83
C LEU A 83 -2.35 17.79 3.85
N CYS A 84 -2.70 18.96 3.35
CA CYS A 84 -3.76 19.13 2.35
C CYS A 84 -3.46 18.33 1.07
N HIS A 85 -2.22 18.41 0.57
CA HIS A 85 -1.80 17.64 -0.61
C HIS A 85 -1.89 16.13 -0.36
N GLY A 86 -1.44 15.67 0.82
CA GLY A 86 -1.56 14.28 1.26
C GLY A 86 -3.01 13.77 1.26
N GLN A 87 -3.94 14.55 1.81
CA GLN A 87 -5.37 14.22 1.83
C GLN A 87 -5.97 14.15 0.42
N LEU A 88 -5.63 15.11 -0.45
CA LEU A 88 -6.07 15.11 -1.84
C LEU A 88 -5.51 13.92 -2.61
N TYR A 89 -4.24 13.59 -2.41
CA TYR A 89 -3.61 12.42 -3.01
C TYR A 89 -4.28 11.12 -2.54
N GLN A 90 -4.48 10.94 -1.23
CA GLN A 90 -5.18 9.78 -0.68
C GLN A 90 -6.60 9.65 -1.24
N SER A 91 -7.33 10.77 -1.34
CA SER A 91 -8.67 10.79 -1.93
C SER A 91 -8.67 10.39 -3.40
N ARG A 92 -7.68 10.85 -4.18
CA ARG A 92 -7.49 10.45 -5.59
C ARG A 92 -7.21 8.94 -5.71
N VAL A 93 -6.28 8.42 -4.90
CA VAL A 93 -5.92 7.00 -4.91
C VAL A 93 -7.13 6.15 -4.51
N LYS A 94 -7.85 6.53 -3.45
CA LYS A 94 -9.09 5.88 -3.02
C LYS A 94 -10.11 5.85 -4.16
N ASN A 95 -10.40 7.00 -4.77
CA ASN A 95 -11.39 7.09 -5.84
C ASN A 95 -10.99 6.26 -7.07
N ALA A 96 -9.71 6.22 -7.42
CA ALA A 96 -9.21 5.37 -8.51
C ALA A 96 -9.39 3.89 -8.18
N PHE A 97 -9.08 3.49 -6.95
CA PHE A 97 -9.28 2.12 -6.48
C PHE A 97 -10.77 1.74 -6.47
N ASP A 98 -11.62 2.55 -5.85
CA ASP A 98 -13.07 2.32 -5.73
C ASP A 98 -13.76 2.21 -7.10
N LYS A 99 -13.26 2.89 -8.15
CA LYS A 99 -13.76 2.74 -9.53
C LYS A 99 -13.50 1.36 -10.13
N THR A 100 -12.41 0.71 -9.72
CA THR A 100 -11.99 -0.60 -10.24
C THR A 100 -12.54 -1.77 -9.44
N VAL A 101 -12.87 -1.54 -8.17
CA VAL A 101 -13.41 -2.56 -7.28
C VAL A 101 -14.90 -2.74 -7.53
N ARG A 102 -15.30 -3.99 -7.79
CA ARG A 102 -16.72 -4.38 -7.77
C ARG A 102 -17.13 -4.60 -6.30
N PRO A 103 -18.18 -3.92 -5.80
CA PRO A 103 -18.68 -4.15 -4.45
C PRO A 103 -19.12 -5.60 -4.29
N HIS A 104 -18.48 -6.33 -3.38
CA HIS A 104 -18.82 -7.71 -3.06
C HIS A 104 -19.32 -7.78 -1.62
N VAL A 105 -20.63 -7.59 -1.45
CA VAL A 105 -21.25 -7.54 -0.12
C VAL A 105 -21.75 -8.91 0.28
N PHE A 106 -21.24 -9.43 1.39
CA PHE A 106 -21.74 -10.65 2.02
C PHE A 106 -22.78 -10.35 3.09
N ARG A 107 -23.86 -11.14 3.10
CA ARG A 107 -24.90 -11.10 4.13
C ARG A 107 -24.84 -12.37 4.97
N LYS A 108 -25.34 -12.28 6.20
CA LYS A 108 -25.54 -13.45 7.05
C LYS A 108 -26.43 -14.46 6.31
N GLY A 109 -25.99 -15.72 6.25
CA GLY A 109 -26.65 -16.80 5.53
C GLY A 109 -26.10 -17.04 4.11
N ASP A 110 -25.30 -16.12 3.55
CA ASP A 110 -24.68 -16.34 2.24
C ASP A 110 -23.73 -17.55 2.28
N MET A 111 -23.83 -18.41 1.27
CA MET A 111 -22.91 -19.54 1.10
C MET A 111 -21.67 -19.10 0.35
N VAL A 112 -20.49 -19.41 0.90
CA VAL A 112 -19.21 -18.91 0.40
C VAL A 112 -18.15 -20.00 0.36
N LEU A 113 -17.23 -19.86 -0.61
CA LEU A 113 -16.01 -20.64 -0.71
C LEU A 113 -14.84 -19.78 -0.23
N LYS A 114 -13.98 -20.36 0.62
CA LYS A 114 -12.80 -19.70 1.18
C LYS A 114 -11.56 -20.05 0.34
N LYS A 115 -10.78 -19.07 -0.05
CA LYS A 115 -9.54 -19.27 -0.80
C LYS A 115 -8.50 -20.00 0.07
N ILE A 116 -7.85 -21.02 -0.50
CA ILE A 116 -6.73 -21.72 0.13
C ILE A 116 -5.48 -20.86 -0.07
N LEU A 117 -4.75 -20.58 1.02
CA LEU A 117 -3.52 -19.79 0.95
C LEU A 117 -2.38 -20.62 0.34
N PRO A 118 -1.50 -20.03 -0.50
CA PRO A 118 -0.41 -20.76 -1.17
C PRO A 118 0.55 -21.50 -0.23
N ASN A 119 0.64 -21.04 1.03
CA ASN A 119 1.51 -21.63 2.04
C ASN A 119 0.97 -22.95 2.61
N VAL A 120 -0.31 -23.28 2.35
CA VAL A 120 -0.92 -24.56 2.71
C VAL A 120 -0.67 -25.52 1.54
N LYS A 121 0.35 -26.38 1.66
CA LYS A 121 0.65 -27.38 0.64
C LYS A 121 -0.39 -28.48 0.68
N ASP A 122 -1.25 -28.53 -0.33
CA ASP A 122 -2.04 -29.73 -0.62
C ASP A 122 -1.14 -30.77 -1.30
N GLN A 123 -1.23 -32.03 -0.86
CA GLN A 123 -0.49 -33.16 -1.44
C GLN A 123 -0.86 -33.39 -2.91
N ARG A 124 -2.02 -32.88 -3.35
CA ARG A 124 -2.48 -32.91 -4.75
C ARG A 124 -1.67 -32.01 -5.69
N GLY A 125 -0.83 -31.12 -5.17
CA GLY A 125 0.05 -30.26 -5.96
C GLY A 125 -0.71 -29.35 -6.91
N LYS A 126 -0.34 -29.36 -8.20
CA LYS A 126 -0.90 -28.48 -9.24
C LYS A 126 -2.43 -28.61 -9.44
N TRP A 127 -3.02 -29.73 -9.04
CA TRP A 127 -4.44 -30.05 -9.24
C TRP A 127 -5.29 -29.91 -7.97
N ALA A 128 -4.73 -29.30 -6.92
CA ALA A 128 -5.48 -28.96 -5.74
C ALA A 128 -6.53 -27.88 -6.04
N PRO A 129 -7.74 -27.96 -5.47
CA PRO A 129 -8.71 -26.88 -5.53
C PRO A 129 -8.11 -25.59 -4.95
N ASN A 130 -8.37 -24.45 -5.58
CA ASN A 130 -7.91 -23.15 -5.06
C ASN A 130 -8.81 -22.60 -3.93
N TYR A 131 -9.95 -23.24 -3.70
CA TYR A 131 -10.97 -22.83 -2.73
C TYR A 131 -11.48 -24.05 -1.96
N GLU A 132 -11.80 -23.83 -0.68
CA GLU A 132 -12.34 -24.80 0.28
C GLU A 132 -13.76 -24.38 0.68
N GLY A 133 -14.63 -25.35 0.97
CA GLY A 133 -16.01 -25.12 1.39
C GLY A 133 -16.98 -26.13 0.77
N PRO A 134 -18.29 -25.93 0.96
CA PRO A 134 -18.97 -24.66 1.28
C PRO A 134 -19.02 -24.29 2.77
N TYR A 135 -18.98 -22.98 3.04
CA TYR A 135 -19.23 -22.39 4.36
C TYR A 135 -20.41 -21.42 4.33
N VAL A 136 -21.03 -21.15 5.48
CA VAL A 136 -22.09 -20.16 5.62
C VAL A 136 -21.58 -18.94 6.40
N VAL A 137 -21.87 -17.74 5.91
CA VAL A 137 -21.54 -16.50 6.62
C VAL A 137 -22.45 -16.36 7.85
N LYS A 138 -21.87 -16.43 9.05
CA LYS A 138 -22.58 -16.20 10.31
C LYS A 138 -22.69 -14.72 10.65
N HIS A 139 -21.60 -13.98 10.46
CA HIS A 139 -21.54 -12.54 10.66
C HIS A 139 -20.60 -11.89 9.63
N ALA A 140 -21.00 -10.73 9.13
CA ALA A 140 -20.18 -9.88 8.27
C ALA A 140 -19.93 -8.54 8.97
N PHE A 141 -18.67 -8.14 9.09
CA PHE A 141 -18.24 -6.89 9.71
C PHE A 141 -18.05 -5.78 8.65
N SER A 142 -18.23 -4.52 9.04
CA SER A 142 -18.05 -3.35 8.17
C SER A 142 -16.62 -3.16 7.64
N GLY A 143 -15.63 -3.83 8.24
CA GLY A 143 -14.23 -3.84 7.78
C GLY A 143 -13.87 -4.97 6.82
N GLY A 144 -14.85 -5.72 6.30
CA GLY A 144 -14.64 -6.80 5.34
C GLY A 144 -14.13 -8.11 5.96
N ALA A 145 -14.36 -8.32 7.26
CA ALA A 145 -14.10 -9.59 7.93
C ALA A 145 -15.40 -10.41 8.04
N LEU A 146 -15.29 -11.73 7.90
CA LEU A 146 -16.41 -12.67 7.95
C LEU A 146 -16.15 -13.75 8.99
N ILE A 147 -17.15 -14.07 9.81
CA ILE A 147 -17.16 -15.32 10.59
C ILE A 147 -17.92 -16.35 9.77
N LEU A 148 -17.24 -17.44 9.44
CA LEU A 148 -17.78 -18.54 8.64
C LEU A 148 -18.08 -19.73 9.55
N THR A 149 -19.13 -20.45 9.21
CA THR A 149 -19.54 -21.67 9.90
C THR A 149 -19.54 -22.83 8.90
N ASP A 150 -19.05 -23.99 9.31
CA ASP A 150 -19.06 -25.22 8.51
C ASP A 150 -20.46 -25.84 8.42
N SER A 151 -20.60 -26.90 7.62
CA SER A 151 -21.85 -27.66 7.47
C SER A 151 -22.32 -28.34 8.77
N GLU A 152 -21.44 -28.51 9.74
CA GLU A 152 -21.73 -29.09 11.07
C GLU A 152 -22.13 -28.01 12.10
N GLY A 153 -22.16 -26.73 11.71
CA GLY A 153 -22.52 -25.63 12.60
C GLY A 153 -21.37 -25.10 13.47
N ARG A 154 -20.13 -25.53 13.23
CA ARG A 154 -18.94 -25.05 13.96
C ARG A 154 -18.35 -23.83 13.28
N ASP A 155 -18.07 -22.81 14.07
CA ASP A 155 -17.42 -21.59 13.57
C ASP A 155 -15.94 -21.85 13.28
N LEU A 156 -15.45 -21.28 12.19
CA LEU A 156 -14.02 -21.24 11.94
C LEU A 156 -13.33 -20.44 13.05
N LYS A 157 -12.19 -20.97 13.52
CA LYS A 157 -11.39 -20.39 14.60
C LYS A 157 -10.97 -18.93 14.33
N HIS A 158 -10.74 -18.58 13.07
CA HIS A 158 -10.28 -17.26 12.67
C HIS A 158 -11.24 -16.63 11.64
N PRO A 159 -11.55 -15.33 11.77
CA PRO A 159 -12.32 -14.61 10.78
C PRO A 159 -11.55 -14.56 9.45
N VAL A 160 -12.29 -14.58 8.35
CA VAL A 160 -11.76 -14.60 6.99
C VAL A 160 -12.02 -13.26 6.31
N ASN A 161 -11.06 -12.75 5.54
CA ASN A 161 -11.27 -11.53 4.76
C ASN A 161 -12.23 -11.81 3.60
N GLU A 162 -13.21 -10.92 3.38
CA GLU A 162 -14.19 -10.99 2.29
C GLU A 162 -13.54 -11.14 0.91
N ARG A 163 -12.35 -10.55 0.70
CA ARG A 163 -11.58 -10.65 -0.56
C ARG A 163 -11.03 -12.05 -0.82
N GLN A 164 -10.99 -12.90 0.21
CA GLN A 164 -10.61 -14.31 0.12
C GLN A 164 -11.82 -15.22 -0.04
N CYS A 165 -13.04 -14.68 -0.05
CA CYS A 165 -14.26 -15.46 -0.20
C CYS A 165 -14.91 -15.23 -1.57
N LEU A 166 -15.57 -16.26 -2.09
CA LEU A 166 -16.44 -16.17 -3.27
C LEU A 166 -17.85 -16.63 -2.89
N LYS A 167 -18.89 -15.94 -3.35
CA LYS A 167 -20.27 -16.45 -3.22
C LYS A 167 -20.46 -17.69 -4.07
N HIS A 168 -21.06 -18.72 -3.48
CA HIS A 168 -21.31 -20.00 -4.13
C HIS A 168 -22.13 -19.84 -5.43
N ASP A 169 -23.16 -18.97 -5.42
CA ASP A 169 -24.03 -18.73 -6.57
C ASP A 169 -23.31 -18.13 -7.79
N GLN A 170 -22.21 -17.41 -7.58
CA GLN A 170 -21.39 -16.84 -8.65
C GLN A 170 -20.46 -17.88 -9.32
N VAL A 171 -20.22 -19.00 -8.65
CA VAL A 171 -19.42 -20.12 -9.19
C VAL A 171 -20.31 -21.04 -10.03
N VAL A 172 -21.55 -21.29 -9.62
CA VAL A 172 -22.49 -22.17 -10.32
C VAL A 172 -22.93 -21.60 -11.68
N GLY A 173 -23.03 -20.27 -11.82
CA GLY A 173 -23.40 -19.60 -13.08
C GLY A 173 -22.33 -19.60 -14.19
N THR A 174 -21.14 -20.17 -13.94
CA THR A 174 -20.10 -20.39 -14.97
C THR A 174 -19.87 -21.86 -15.28
N SER A 175 -20.65 -22.75 -14.65
CA SER A 175 -20.49 -24.20 -14.76
C SER A 175 -21.68 -24.91 -15.43
N SER A 176 -22.68 -24.18 -15.96
CA SER A 176 -23.75 -24.77 -16.77
C SER A 176 -23.35 -25.09 -18.22
N ASP A 177 -22.19 -24.61 -18.69
CA ASP A 177 -21.73 -24.84 -20.07
C ASP A 177 -20.68 -25.96 -20.20
N LEU A 178 -20.43 -26.74 -19.15
CA LEU A 178 -19.61 -27.95 -19.23
C LEU A 178 -20.32 -29.14 -18.58
N ILE A 179 -21.58 -29.35 -18.97
CA ILE A 179 -22.18 -30.69 -18.95
C ILE A 179 -21.52 -31.45 -20.11
N ASN A 180 -20.64 -32.39 -19.79
CA ASN A 180 -20.23 -33.43 -20.75
C ASN A 180 -21.02 -34.71 -20.37
N PRO A 181 -22.11 -35.04 -21.07
CA PRO A 181 -22.80 -36.30 -20.87
C PRO A 181 -22.18 -37.37 -21.79
N GLY A 182 -21.70 -38.45 -21.19
CA GLY A 182 -21.60 -39.75 -21.86
C GLY A 182 -20.42 -39.96 -22.80
N GLN A 183 -19.38 -40.62 -22.28
CA GLN A 183 -18.76 -41.72 -23.03
C GLN A 183 -18.98 -43.00 -22.22
N VAL A 184 -20.04 -43.71 -22.60
CA VAL A 184 -20.27 -45.13 -22.29
C VAL A 184 -19.61 -45.90 -23.44
N LEU A 185 -18.70 -46.81 -23.06
CA LEU A 185 -18.10 -47.92 -23.82
C LEU A 185 -17.38 -47.61 -25.15
#